data_AF-K8ECG3-F1
#
_entry.id   AF-K8ECG3-F1
#
_cell.length_a   1.000
_cell.length_b   1.000
_cell.length_c   1.000
_cell.angle_alpha   90.00
_cell.angle_beta   90.00
_cell.angle_gamma   90.00
#
_symmetry.space_group_name_H-M   'P 1'
#
loop_
_entity.id
_entity.type
_entity.pdbx_description
1 polymer ?
#
loop_
_entity_poly.entity_id
_entity_poly.type
_entity_poly.pdbx_seq_one_letter_code
_entity_poly.pdbx_strand_id
1 'polypeptide(L)'
;MIGFPKSTFTKTVMLSPATSIACGLIYGYLAYQSFLEPEILEAFSSGAKQSLSSLTKGFSYETTVAVGWAHFIAMDLLAGRYIYFDGLKNDFITRHSLVLTLFFGPLGVVSHVLTRGIVGLTRSGKVEDILESGLKSE
;
A
#
# COMPACT_ATOMS: atom_id res chain seq x y z
N MET A 1 -11.27 5.87 -4.98
CA MET A 1 -10.83 6.71 -3.84
C MET A 1 -10.50 8.16 -4.22
N ILE A 2 -9.75 8.44 -5.30
CA ILE A 2 -9.34 9.82 -5.66
C ILE A 2 -10.47 10.66 -6.28
N GLY A 3 -11.13 10.16 -7.33
CA GLY A 3 -12.16 10.90 -8.06
C GLY A 3 -13.48 11.03 -7.30
N PHE A 4 -13.98 9.90 -6.76
CA PHE A 4 -15.29 9.83 -6.10
C PHE A 4 -15.19 9.23 -4.68
N PRO A 5 -14.51 9.89 -3.73
CA PRO A 5 -14.23 9.33 -2.40
C PRO A 5 -15.50 9.02 -1.58
N LYS A 6 -16.59 9.78 -1.76
CA LYS A 6 -17.82 9.62 -0.95
C LYS A 6 -18.86 8.69 -1.57
N SER A 7 -18.62 8.15 -2.77
CA SER A 7 -19.54 7.23 -3.45
C SER A 7 -19.71 5.91 -2.68
N THR A 8 -20.95 5.42 -2.56
CA THR A 8 -21.27 4.13 -1.92
C THR A 8 -20.47 2.99 -2.54
N PHE A 9 -20.35 2.95 -3.88
CA PHE A 9 -19.56 1.93 -4.57
C PHE A 9 -18.10 1.95 -4.14
N THR A 10 -17.47 3.14 -4.11
CA THR A 10 -16.07 3.27 -3.69
C THR A 10 -15.89 2.80 -2.24
N LYS A 11 -16.80 3.19 -1.34
CA LYS A 11 -16.77 2.74 0.05
C LYS A 11 -16.91 1.22 0.15
N THR A 12 -17.86 0.62 -0.57
CA THR A 12 -18.10 -0.83 -0.55
C THR A 12 -16.88 -1.62 -1.01
N VAL A 13 -16.28 -1.24 -2.14
CA VAL A 13 -15.08 -1.93 -2.66
C VAL A 13 -13.92 -1.75 -1.68
N MET A 14 -13.71 -0.54 -1.15
CA MET A 14 -12.62 -0.30 -0.20
C MET A 14 -12.87 -0.95 1.16
N LEU A 15 -14.10 -1.15 1.60
CA LEU A 15 -14.40 -1.82 2.88
C LEU A 15 -14.25 -3.34 2.76
N SER A 16 -14.47 -3.88 1.57
CA SER A 16 -14.45 -5.32 1.34
C SER A 16 -13.07 -5.93 1.62
N PRO A 17 -13.00 -7.01 2.44
CA PRO A 17 -11.80 -7.82 2.59
C PRO A 17 -11.31 -8.41 1.26
N ALA A 18 -12.22 -8.59 0.30
CA ALA A 18 -11.91 -9.13 -1.02
C ALA A 18 -10.82 -8.31 -1.75
N THR A 19 -10.76 -6.99 -1.51
CA THR A 19 -9.72 -6.13 -2.10
C THR A 19 -8.32 -6.54 -1.64
N SER A 20 -8.15 -6.78 -0.33
CA SER A 20 -6.86 -7.23 0.23
C SER A 20 -6.54 -8.68 -0.17
N ILE A 21 -7.55 -9.55 -0.18
CA ILE A 21 -7.39 -10.95 -0.60
C ILE A 21 -6.98 -11.02 -2.07
N ALA A 22 -7.63 -10.26 -2.95
CA ALA A 22 -7.30 -10.22 -4.37
C ALA A 22 -5.86 -9.75 -4.61
N CYS A 23 -5.41 -8.70 -3.91
CA CYS A 23 -4.02 -8.24 -3.98
C CYS A 23 -3.04 -9.34 -3.57
N GLY A 24 -3.31 -10.01 -2.43
CA GLY A 24 -2.47 -11.09 -1.92
C GLY A 24 -2.42 -12.30 -2.83
N LEU A 25 -3.56 -12.71 -3.40
CA LEU A 25 -3.65 -13.84 -4.32
C LEU A 25 -2.92 -13.57 -5.64
N ILE A 26 -3.12 -12.41 -6.25
CA ILE A 26 -2.45 -12.04 -7.51
C ILE A 26 -0.94 -11.96 -7.29
N TYR A 27 -0.50 -11.24 -6.26
CA TYR A 27 0.93 -11.15 -5.92
C TYR A 27 1.52 -12.53 -5.61
N GLY A 28 0.86 -13.31 -4.76
CA GLY A 28 1.33 -14.63 -4.35
C GLY A 28 1.43 -15.61 -5.52
N TYR A 29 0.47 -15.57 -6.45
CA TYR A 29 0.52 -16.38 -7.66
C TYR A 29 1.71 -16.00 -8.55
N LEU A 30 1.92 -14.71 -8.81
CA LEU A 30 3.06 -14.26 -9.62
C LEU A 30 4.40 -14.59 -8.95
N ALA A 31 4.50 -14.38 -7.64
CA ALA A 31 5.70 -14.72 -6.87
C ALA A 31 5.99 -16.22 -6.90
N TYR A 32 4.94 -17.04 -6.77
CA TYR A 32 5.06 -18.50 -6.89
C TYR A 32 5.60 -18.90 -8.27
N GLN A 33 5.06 -18.34 -9.36
CA GLN A 33 5.53 -18.62 -10.72
C GLN A 33 6.99 -18.18 -10.92
N SER A 34 7.37 -16.99 -10.44
CA SER A 34 8.73 -16.47 -10.55
C SER A 34 9.75 -17.34 -9.80
N PHE A 35 9.39 -17.90 -8.65
CA PHE A 35 10.28 -18.80 -7.90
C PHE A 35 10.35 -20.24 -8.42
N LEU A 36 9.59 -20.60 -9.47
CA LEU A 36 9.81 -21.87 -10.18
C LEU A 36 11.10 -21.85 -11.01
N GLU A 37 11.63 -20.66 -11.32
CA GLU A 37 12.91 -20.49 -12.00
C GLU A 37 14.06 -20.59 -10.96
N PRO A 38 14.94 -21.59 -11.06
CA PRO A 38 15.98 -21.84 -10.07
C PRO A 38 16.96 -20.68 -9.96
N GLU A 39 17.24 -19.96 -11.06
CA GLU A 39 18.15 -18.82 -11.07
C GLU A 39 17.62 -17.64 -10.26
N ILE A 40 16.30 -17.43 -10.28
CA ILE A 40 15.62 -16.38 -9.50
C ILE A 40 15.60 -16.79 -8.04
N LEU A 41 15.22 -18.04 -7.75
CA LEU A 41 15.21 -18.57 -6.39
C LEU A 41 16.60 -18.47 -5.74
N GLU A 42 17.66 -18.84 -6.47
CA GLU A 42 19.04 -18.70 -6.00
C GLU A 42 19.39 -17.24 -5.72
N ALA A 43 19.03 -16.30 -6.61
CA ALA A 43 19.32 -14.87 -6.48
C ALA A 43 18.71 -14.24 -5.20
N PHE A 44 17.55 -14.74 -4.75
CA PHE A 44 16.86 -14.27 -3.55
C PHE A 44 17.03 -15.18 -2.32
N SER A 45 17.75 -16.31 -2.45
CA SER A 45 17.99 -17.25 -1.35
C SER A 45 19.01 -16.72 -0.33
N SER A 46 18.95 -17.23 0.90
CA SER A 46 19.90 -16.91 1.98
C SER A 46 21.34 -17.34 1.70
N GLY A 47 21.55 -18.22 0.71
CA GLY A 47 22.88 -18.66 0.24
C GLY A 47 23.55 -17.68 -0.73
N ALA A 48 22.79 -16.79 -1.37
CA ALA A 48 23.36 -15.73 -2.20
C ALA A 48 23.95 -14.64 -1.31
N LYS A 49 25.12 -14.13 -1.70
CA LYS A 49 25.67 -12.89 -1.14
C LYS A 49 24.62 -11.81 -1.42
N GLN A 50 23.88 -11.37 -0.40
CA GLN A 50 22.82 -10.34 -0.46
C GLN A 50 23.45 -8.98 -0.78
N SER A 51 24.00 -8.88 -1.98
CA SER A 51 24.68 -7.72 -2.52
C SER A 51 23.75 -7.01 -3.49
N LEU A 52 23.96 -5.71 -3.66
CA LEU A 52 23.20 -4.93 -4.63
C LEU A 52 23.29 -5.54 -6.04
N SER A 53 24.46 -6.08 -6.41
CA SER A 53 24.66 -6.75 -7.70
C SER A 53 23.81 -8.02 -7.86
N SER A 54 23.70 -8.83 -6.80
CA SER A 54 22.86 -10.04 -6.82
C SER A 54 21.38 -9.67 -6.95
N LEU A 55 20.96 -8.61 -6.25
CA LEU A 55 19.61 -8.09 -6.30
C LEU A 55 19.27 -7.51 -7.68
N THR A 56 20.16 -6.73 -8.27
CA THR A 56 20.02 -6.21 -9.64
C THR A 56 19.88 -7.34 -10.65
N LYS A 57 20.65 -8.42 -10.49
CA LYS A 57 20.50 -9.61 -11.33
C LYS A 57 19.12 -10.27 -11.14
N GLY A 58 18.65 -10.44 -9.91
CA GLY A 58 17.31 -10.96 -9.63
C GLY A 58 16.19 -10.13 -10.27
N PHE A 59 16.30 -8.80 -10.24
CA PHE A 59 15.35 -7.89 -10.88
C PHE A 59 15.55 -7.71 -12.40
N SER A 60 16.54 -8.37 -13.01
CA SER A 60 16.71 -8.33 -14.47
C SER A 60 15.76 -9.27 -15.22
N TYR A 61 15.19 -10.26 -14.52
CA TYR A 61 14.23 -11.19 -15.08
C TYR A 61 12.83 -10.56 -15.17
N GLU A 62 12.17 -10.75 -16.31
CA GLU A 62 10.83 -10.20 -16.58
C GLU A 62 9.80 -10.69 -15.55
N THR A 63 9.87 -11.95 -15.13
CA THR A 63 8.99 -12.53 -14.12
C THR A 63 9.17 -11.87 -12.76
N THR A 64 10.41 -11.61 -12.32
CA THR A 64 10.67 -10.84 -11.09
C THR A 64 10.18 -9.39 -11.20
N VAL A 65 10.35 -8.74 -12.35
CA VAL A 65 9.85 -7.38 -12.58
C VAL A 65 8.33 -7.33 -12.48
N ALA A 66 7.63 -8.31 -13.05
CA ALA A 66 6.17 -8.42 -12.95
C ALA A 66 5.72 -8.60 -11.49
N VAL A 67 6.43 -9.42 -10.70
CA VAL A 67 6.19 -9.58 -9.26
C VAL A 67 6.42 -8.25 -8.53
N GLY A 68 7.52 -7.55 -8.81
CA GLY A 68 7.81 -6.25 -8.21
C GLY A 68 6.76 -5.20 -8.54
N TRP A 69 6.26 -5.18 -9.78
CA TRP A 69 5.21 -4.26 -10.21
C TRP A 69 3.87 -4.56 -9.53
N ALA A 70 3.48 -5.83 -9.47
CA ALA A 70 2.28 -6.26 -8.74
C ALA A 70 2.39 -5.94 -7.23
N HIS A 71 3.58 -6.08 -6.66
CA HIS A 71 3.87 -5.71 -5.28
C HIS A 71 3.65 -4.21 -5.04
N PHE A 72 4.18 -3.34 -5.91
CA PHE A 72 3.99 -1.88 -5.79
C PHE A 72 2.50 -1.51 -5.85
N ILE A 73 1.76 -2.02 -6.85
CA ILE A 73 0.32 -1.74 -6.97
C ILE A 73 -0.45 -2.22 -5.73
N ALA A 74 -0.16 -3.43 -5.24
CA ALA A 74 -0.80 -3.98 -4.06
C ALA A 74 -0.51 -3.12 -2.81
N MET A 75 0.74 -2.76 -2.59
CA MET A 75 1.14 -1.94 -1.44
C MET A 75 0.56 -0.54 -1.51
N ASP A 76 0.55 0.09 -2.69
CA ASP A 76 -0.04 1.42 -2.89
C ASP A 76 -1.55 1.40 -2.66
N LEU A 77 -2.24 0.34 -3.10
CA LEU A 77 -3.68 0.20 -2.85
C LEU A 77 -3.99 -0.01 -1.36
N LEU A 78 -3.20 -0.82 -0.65
CA LEU A 78 -3.39 -1.07 0.79
C LEU A 78 -3.05 0.17 1.63
N ALA A 79 -1.96 0.87 1.32
CA ALA A 79 -1.62 2.15 1.97
C ALA A 79 -2.64 3.24 1.63
N GLY A 80 -3.06 3.34 0.37
CA GLY A 80 -4.10 4.26 -0.08
C GLY A 80 -5.44 3.97 0.59
N ARG A 81 -5.77 2.70 0.83
CA ARG A 81 -6.96 2.28 1.59
C ARG A 81 -6.93 2.81 3.02
N TYR A 82 -5.80 2.73 3.71
CA TYR A 82 -5.62 3.34 5.03
C TYR A 82 -5.85 4.86 4.99
N ILE A 83 -5.15 5.56 4.10
CA ILE A 83 -5.26 7.02 3.91
C ILE A 83 -6.71 7.42 3.61
N TYR A 84 -7.38 6.66 2.76
CA TYR A 84 -8.77 6.89 2.36
C TYR A 84 -9.73 6.81 3.54
N PHE A 85 -9.61 5.78 4.38
CA PHE A 85 -10.50 5.64 5.53
C PHE A 85 -10.25 6.67 6.62
N ASP A 86 -8.99 7.03 6.87
CA ASP A 86 -8.66 8.08 7.84
C ASP A 86 -9.23 9.43 7.41
N GLY A 87 -9.07 9.76 6.11
CA GLY A 87 -9.69 10.93 5.51
C GLY A 87 -11.21 10.92 5.55
N LEU A 88 -11.83 9.75 5.37
CA LEU A 88 -13.29 9.61 5.40
C LEU A 88 -13.85 9.74 6.82
N LYS A 89 -13.16 9.20 7.83
CA LYS A 89 -13.59 9.23 9.24
C LYS A 89 -13.48 10.64 9.83
N ASN A 90 -12.38 11.33 9.55
CA ASN A 90 -12.07 12.65 10.11
C ASN A 90 -12.43 13.82 9.16
N ASP A 91 -13.05 13.52 8.01
CA ASP A 91 -13.47 14.46 6.95
C ASP A 91 -12.38 15.48 6.57
N PHE A 92 -11.24 14.99 6.07
CA PHE A 92 -10.18 15.81 5.51
C PHE A 92 -9.82 15.40 4.07
N ILE A 93 -9.22 16.34 3.33
CA ILE A 93 -8.81 16.12 1.94
C ILE A 93 -7.61 15.16 1.92
N THR A 94 -7.73 14.05 1.19
CA THR A 94 -6.66 13.05 1.04
C THR A 94 -6.19 12.84 -0.39
N ARG A 95 -6.75 13.57 -1.36
CA ARG A 95 -6.48 13.33 -2.80
C ARG A 95 -5.00 13.47 -3.14
N HIS A 96 -4.32 14.47 -2.57
CA HIS A 96 -2.89 14.68 -2.78
C HIS A 96 -2.06 13.52 -2.22
N SER A 97 -2.36 13.06 -1.01
CA SER A 97 -1.70 11.92 -0.40
C SER A 97 -1.95 10.63 -1.19
N LEU A 98 -3.17 10.42 -1.68
CA LEU A 98 -3.51 9.24 -2.50
C LEU A 98 -2.81 9.24 -3.86
N VAL A 99 -2.70 10.40 -4.52
CA VAL A 99 -1.92 10.54 -5.77
C VAL A 99 -0.44 10.27 -5.50
N LEU A 100 0.11 10.84 -4.41
CA LEU A 100 1.48 10.58 -4.02
C LEU A 100 1.71 9.12 -3.65
N THR A 101 0.76 8.43 -3.00
CA THR A 101 0.88 7.00 -2.71
C THR A 101 0.90 6.17 -3.99
N LEU A 102 0.09 6.51 -4.99
CA LEU A 102 0.05 5.76 -6.26
C LEU A 102 1.37 5.81 -7.05
N PHE A 103 2.14 6.88 -6.96
CA PHE A 103 3.40 7.04 -7.71
C PHE A 103 4.65 6.88 -6.83
N PHE A 104 4.52 7.20 -5.55
CA PHE A 104 5.61 7.30 -4.58
C PHE A 104 5.13 6.79 -3.21
N GLY A 105 4.63 5.55 -3.15
CA GLY A 105 4.03 4.89 -1.96
C GLY A 105 4.33 5.53 -0.60
N PRO A 106 5.61 5.50 -0.13
CA PRO A 106 6.00 6.07 1.15
C PRO A 106 5.78 7.59 1.30
N LEU A 107 6.04 8.37 0.24
CA LEU A 107 5.85 9.83 0.26
C LEU A 107 4.36 10.20 0.41
N GLY A 108 3.46 9.39 -0.14
CA GLY A 108 2.03 9.60 0.06
C GLY A 108 1.59 9.40 1.52
N VAL A 109 2.15 8.40 2.20
CA VAL A 109 1.91 8.18 3.64
C VAL A 109 2.48 9.34 4.47
N VAL A 110 3.69 9.81 4.17
CA VAL A 110 4.27 11.00 4.84
C VAL A 110 3.38 12.22 4.63
N SER A 111 2.96 12.48 3.39
CA SER A 111 2.04 13.56 3.05
C SER A 111 0.74 13.49 3.85
N HIS A 112 0.20 12.28 4.03
CA HIS A 112 -1.01 12.06 4.82
C HIS A 112 -0.79 12.39 6.30
N VAL A 113 0.27 11.89 6.92
CA VAL A 113 0.60 12.16 8.32
C VAL A 113 0.78 13.65 8.57
N LEU A 114 1.46 14.36 7.66
CA LEU A 114 1.59 15.82 7.74
C LEU A 114 0.23 16.52 7.66
N THR A 115 -0.63 16.06 6.75
CA THR A 115 -1.99 16.59 6.61
C THR A 115 -2.80 16.40 7.89
N ARG A 116 -2.74 15.20 8.49
CA ARG A 116 -3.39 14.91 9.78
C ARG A 116 -2.88 15.85 10.88
N GLY A 117 -1.56 16.05 10.97
CA GLY A 117 -0.95 16.94 11.95
C GLY A 117 -1.42 18.39 11.81
N ILE A 118 -1.42 18.93 10.59
CA ILE A 118 -1.90 20.30 10.31
C ILE A 118 -3.39 20.44 10.63
N VAL A 119 -4.21 19.47 10.25
CA VAL A 119 -5.65 19.47 10.55
C VAL A 119 -5.90 19.38 12.06
N GLY A 120 -5.12 18.57 12.78
CA GLY A 120 -5.21 18.47 14.24
C GLY A 120 -4.78 19.73 14.98
N LEU A 121 -3.84 20.50 14.43
CA LEU A 121 -3.44 21.80 15.00
C LEU A 121 -4.47 22.91 14.73
N THR A 122 -5.19 22.83 13.61
CA THR A 122 -6.15 23.86 13.19
C THR A 122 -7.56 23.63 13.73
N ARG A 123 -7.96 22.37 13.96
CA ARG A 123 -9.27 22.02 14.53
C ARG A 123 -9.15 21.82 16.05
N SER A 124 -10.02 22.47 16.82
CA SER A 124 -10.09 22.32 18.29
C SER A 124 -10.61 20.94 18.77
N GLY A 125 -10.87 20.00 17.85
CA GLY A 125 -11.33 18.64 18.13
C GLY A 125 -10.23 17.61 17.86
N LYS A 126 -10.20 16.53 18.65
CA LYS A 126 -9.23 15.44 18.46
C LYS A 126 -9.42 14.78 17.08
N VAL A 127 -8.37 14.78 16.26
CA VAL A 127 -8.28 13.88 15.10
C VAL A 127 -8.13 12.47 15.66
N GLU A 128 -9.13 11.63 15.44
CA GLU A 128 -9.05 10.25 15.91
C GLU A 128 -8.07 9.47 15.06
N ASP A 129 -7.15 8.77 15.72
CA ASP A 129 -6.32 7.80 15.03
C ASP A 129 -7.10 6.52 14.81
N ILE A 130 -7.23 6.10 13.54
CA ILE A 130 -7.88 4.83 13.21
C ILE A 130 -7.19 3.65 13.89
N LEU A 131 -5.85 3.66 13.97
CA LEU A 131 -5.06 2.60 14.58
C LEU A 131 -5.29 2.55 16.10
N GLU A 132 -5.40 3.71 16.77
CA GLU A 132 -5.76 3.74 18.19
C GLU A 132 -7.23 3.40 18.43
N SER A 133 -8.12 3.78 17.52
CA SER A 133 -9.56 3.56 17.71
C SER A 133 -9.94 2.08 17.69
N GLY A 134 -9.16 1.23 17.01
CA GLY A 134 -9.32 -0.22 17.05
C GLY A 134 -8.85 -0.88 18.35
N LEU A 135 -7.99 -0.21 19.13
CA LEU A 135 -7.51 -0.71 20.42
C LEU A 135 -8.44 -0.36 21.59
N LYS A 136 -9.34 0.63 21.41
CA LYS A 136 -10.25 1.12 22.45
C LYS A 136 -11.63 0.43 22.43
N SER A 137 -11.84 -0.54 21.53
CA SER A 137 -13.10 -1.28 21.40
C SER A 137 -13.19 -2.54 22.27
N GLU A 138 -12.35 -2.66 23.30
CA GLU A 138 -12.40 -3.73 24.31
C GLU A 138 -12.97 -3.23 25.64
#